data_AF-N9LKJ2-F1
#
_entry.id   AF-N9LKJ2-F1
#
_cell.length_a   1.000
_cell.length_b   1.000
_cell.length_c   1.000
_cell.angle_alpha   90.00
_cell.angle_beta   90.00
_cell.angle_gamma   90.00
#
_symmetry.space_group_name_H-M   'P 1'
#
loop_
_entity.id
_entity.type
_entity.pdbx_description
1 polymer ?
#
loop_
_entity_poly.entity_id
_entity_poly.type
_entity_poly.pdbx_seq_one_letter_code
_entity_poly.pdbx_strand_id
1 'polypeptide(L)' 'MDKQYKALKPVGRWAIGETIGALPQLQIIQLLKDGAIEEIKEIEIPESEIKPTQKKVNSGEKTNG' A
#
# COMPACT_ATOMS: atom_id res chain seq x y z
N MET A 1 9.64 14.28 -11.04
CA MET A 1 8.53 13.34 -11.30
C MET A 1 8.64 12.24 -10.27
N ASP A 2 8.00 12.46 -9.12
CA ASP A 2 7.93 11.45 -8.07
C ASP A 2 6.89 10.43 -8.49
N LYS A 3 7.36 9.27 -8.95
CA LYS A 3 6.49 8.15 -9.32
C LYS A 3 5.77 7.66 -8.08
N GLN A 4 4.45 7.62 -8.14
CA GLN A 4 3.61 7.09 -7.08
C GLN A 4 3.18 5.67 -7.43
N TYR A 5 3.05 4.83 -6.41
CA TYR A 5 2.65 3.43 -6.57
C TYR A 5 1.46 3.14 -5.67
N LYS A 6 0.53 2.31 -6.11
CA LYS A 6 -0.60 1.85 -5.31
C LYS A 6 -0.27 0.47 -4.74
N ALA A 7 -0.48 0.29 -3.45
CA ALA A 7 -0.34 -1.00 -2.80
C ALA A 7 -1.50 -1.92 -3.22
N LEU A 8 -1.20 -3.07 -3.81
CA LEU A 8 -2.17 -4.13 -4.10
C LEU A 8 -2.25 -5.16 -2.97
N LYS A 9 -1.21 -5.20 -2.14
CA LYS A 9 -1.09 -6.05 -0.95
C LYS A 9 -0.69 -5.18 0.25
N PRO A 10 -0.88 -5.64 1.51
CA PRO A 10 -0.32 -4.96 2.66
C PRO A 10 1.22 -5.00 2.57
N VAL A 11 1.84 -3.83 2.49
CA VAL A 11 3.31 -3.67 2.43
C VAL A 11 3.74 -2.86 3.64
N GLY A 12 4.33 -3.50 4.66
CA GLY A 12 4.77 -2.81 5.87
C GLY A 12 3.64 -2.00 6.53
N ARG A 13 3.74 -0.67 6.47
CA ARG A 13 2.73 0.26 7.00
C ARG A 13 1.58 0.60 6.03
N TRP A 14 1.72 0.25 4.75
CA TRP A 14 0.75 0.55 3.72
C TRP A 14 -0.26 -0.58 3.58
N ALA A 15 -1.54 -0.23 3.67
CA ALA A 15 -2.64 -1.15 3.42
C ALA A 15 -2.94 -1.31 1.93
N ILE A 16 -3.76 -2.29 1.57
CA ILE A 16 -4.25 -2.46 0.20
C ILE A 16 -5.01 -1.19 -0.22
N GLY A 17 -4.64 -0.64 -1.38
CA GLY A 17 -5.21 0.58 -1.94
C GLY A 17 -4.46 1.86 -1.56
N GLU A 18 -3.53 1.81 -0.61
CA GLU A 18 -2.75 2.97 -0.18
C GLU A 18 -1.72 3.40 -1.22
N THR A 19 -1.39 4.69 -1.22
CA THR A 19 -0.38 5.26 -2.11
C THR A 19 1.00 5.28 -1.45
N ILE A 20 2.00 4.82 -2.20
CA ILE A 20 3.41 4.70 -1.82
C ILE A 20 4.19 5.69 -2.68
N GLY A 21 4.63 6.80 -2.07
CA GLY A 21 5.49 7.80 -2.70
C GLY A 21 6.95 7.80 -2.21
N ALA A 22 7.25 7.08 -1.12
CA ALA A 22 8.53 7.20 -0.41
C ALA A 22 9.15 5.82 -0.10
N LEU A 23 9.57 5.10 -1.14
CA LEU A 23 10.34 3.86 -1.00
C LEU A 23 11.62 3.89 -1.85
N PRO A 24 12.69 3.21 -1.40
CA PRO A 24 13.88 2.99 -2.23
C PRO A 24 13.51 2.25 -3.52
N GLN A 25 14.17 2.60 -4.63
CA GLN A 25 13.92 1.98 -5.94
C GLN A 25 14.07 0.46 -5.92
N LEU A 26 15.06 -0.06 -5.16
CA LEU A 26 15.27 -1.50 -5.00
C LEU A 26 14.04 -2.19 -4.39
N GLN A 27 13.39 -1.56 -3.39
CA GLN A 27 12.16 -2.09 -2.80
C GLN A 27 11.00 -2.00 -3.78
N ILE A 28 10.84 -0.89 -4.49
CA ILE A 28 9.80 -0.72 -5.50
C ILE A 28 9.89 -1.84 -6.55
N ILE A 29 11.08 -2.13 -7.08
CA ILE A 29 11.30 -3.18 -8.07
C ILE A 29 10.90 -4.55 -7.51
N GLN A 30 11.27 -4.85 -6.26
CA GLN A 30 10.92 -6.11 -5.63
C GLN A 30 9.41 -6.25 -5.43
N LEU A 31 8.75 -5.18 -4.98
CA LEU A 31 7.31 -5.16 -4.77
C LEU A 31 6.51 -5.24 -6.07
N LEU A 32 6.99 -4.61 -7.15
CA LEU A 32 6.42 -4.76 -8.49
C LEU A 32 6.54 -6.19 -8.99
N LYS A 33 7.71 -6.83 -8.81
CA LYS A 33 7.93 -8.25 -9.16
C LYS A 33 7.02 -9.19 -8.38
N ASP A 34 6.77 -8.90 -7.11
CA ASP A 34 5.86 -9.67 -6.27
C ASP A 34 4.37 -9.42 -6.58
N GLY A 35 4.07 -8.40 -7.41
CA GLY A 35 2.70 -7.93 -7.63
C GLY A 35 2.08 -7.36 -6.35
N ALA A 36 2.90 -6.82 -5.45
CA ALA A 36 2.47 -6.20 -4.21
C ALA A 36 2.12 -4.71 -4.39
N ILE A 37 2.65 -4.07 -5.43
CA ILE A 37 2.35 -2.68 -5.79
C ILE A 37 2.15 -2.54 -7.30
N GLU A 38 1.54 -1.44 -7.72
CA GLU A 38 1.32 -1.07 -9.12
C GLU A 38 1.71 0.39 -9.34
N GLU A 39 2.38 0.72 -10.46
CA GLU A 39 2.70 2.11 -10.81
C GLU A 39 1.40 2.87 -11.10
N ILE A 40 1.12 3.94 -10.35
CA ILE A 40 0.00 4.82 -10.63
C ILE A 40 0.41 5.64 -11.84
N LYS A 41 0.06 5.13 -13.02
CA LYS A 41 0.12 5.94 -14.24
C LYS A 41 -0.92 7.04 -14.04
N GLU A 42 -0.48 8.29 -14.01
CA GLU A 42 -1.32 9.49 -13.93
C GLU A 42 -2.13 9.59 -15.23
N ILE A 43 -3.06 8.67 -15.39
CA ILE A 43 -4.15 8.74 -16.34
C ILE A 43 -5.26 9.28 -15.47
N GLU A 44 -5.65 10.51 -15.75
CA GLU A 44 -6.79 11.19 -15.17
C GLU A 44 -8.01 10.25 -15.17
N ILE A 45 -8.26 9.55 -14.06
CA ILE A 45 -9.55 8.93 -13.78
C ILE A 45 -10.00 9.34 -12.38
N PRO A 46 -11.11 10.11 -12.30
CA PRO A 46 -11.62 10.67 -11.07
C PRO A 46 -12.24 9.56 -10.21
N GLU A 47 -12.08 9.71 -8.90
CA GLU A 47 -13.03 9.30 -7.86
C GLU A 47 -13.87 8.04 -8.16
N SER A 48 -13.34 6.86 -7.80
CA SER A 48 -14.22 5.71 -7.54
C SER A 48 -13.63 4.80 -6.47
N GLU A 49 -14.35 4.80 -5.34
CA GLU A 49 -14.39 3.77 -4.31
C GLU A 49 -13.16 3.58 -3.42
N ILE A 50 -12.94 4.59 -2.58
CA ILE A 50 -12.75 4.36 -1.15
C ILE A 50 -13.85 3.42 -0.60
N LYS A 51 -13.53 2.13 -0.44
CA LYS A 51 -14.12 1.30 0.62
C LYS A 51 -12.96 0.74 1.44
N PRO A 52 -12.46 1.49 2.44
CA PRO A 52 -11.59 0.90 3.45
C PRO A 52 -12.46 -0.07 4.26
N THR A 53 -12.46 -1.36 3.90
CA THR A 53 -13.06 -2.37 4.78
C THR A 53 -12.20 -2.39 6.03
N GLN A 54 -12.85 -2.01 7.12
CA GLN A 54 -12.27 -1.82 8.42
C GLN A 54 -11.68 -3.12 8.96
N LYS A 55 -10.57 -2.97 9.69
CA LYS A 55 -10.19 -3.73 10.89
C LYS A 55 -10.48 -5.25 10.89
N LYS A 56 -9.39 -6.02 10.83
CA LYS A 56 -9.05 -6.90 11.95
C LYS A 56 -7.54 -7.15 12.01
N VAL A 57 -6.77 -6.10 12.35
CA VAL A 57 -5.51 -6.33 13.07
C VAL A 57 -5.90 -6.68 14.49
N ASN A 58 -5.74 -7.95 14.83
CA ASN A 58 -5.60 -8.41 16.19
C ASN A 58 -4.28 -7.81 16.70
N SER A 59 -4.37 -6.58 17.23
CA SER A 59 -3.32 -6.03 18.08
C SER A 59 -3.16 -6.98 19.26
N GLY A 60 -2.06 -7.73 19.26
CA GLY A 60 -1.55 -8.29 20.50
C GLY A 60 -1.10 -7.14 21.38
N GLU A 61 -1.83 -6.90 22.47
CA GLU A 61 -1.39 -6.02 23.54
C GLU A 61 -1.30 -6.83 24.84
N LYS A 62 -0.11 -6.75 25.46
CA LYS A 62 0.33 -7.47 26.65
C LYS A 62 -0.34 -6.91 27.90
N THR A 63 -0.62 -7.73 28.92
CA THR A 63 -0.40 -7.35 30.35
C THR A 63 -0.25 -8.59 31.24
N ASN A 64 0.78 -8.56 32.07
CA ASN A 64 1.10 -9.53 33.13
C ASN A 64 0.03 -9.55 34.24
N GLY A 65 -0.11 -10.70 34.90
CA GLY A 65 -0.79 -10.91 36.19
C GLY A 65 0.03 -11.85 37.04
#